data_AF-A0A417YWB3-F1
#
_entry.id   AF-A0A417YWB3-F1
#
_cell.length_a   1.000
_cell.length_b   1.000
_cell.length_c   1.000
_cell.angle_alpha   90.00
_cell.angle_beta   90.00
_cell.angle_gamma   90.00
#
_symmetry.space_group_name_H-M   'P 1'
#
loop_
_entity.id
_entity.type
_entity.pdbx_description
1 polymer ?
#
loop_
_entity_poly.entity_id
_entity_poly.type
_entity_poly.pdbx_seq_one_letter_code
_entity_poly.pdbx_strand_id
1 'polypeptide(L)'
;MTGVKPVEESLLTFGMVLGTFFIGSFLNDLITRGYIFAQLKNLLPVPWIFAISITVYAFDYIWNEGFSLSNTQFSVLLGLSLTYAFYKSGSIGAATGIHWGLNVCYGLFNGTLGQDNGGIFYRSEHHHSSFLLESIGYIIPILMFATVLAVGKMIWSSGKNIPAQNSTHAM
;
A
#
# COMPACT_ATOMS: atom_id res chain seq x y z
N MET A 1 -12.29 -9.37 -19.76
CA MET A 1 -11.29 -8.66 -20.58
C MET A 1 -11.71 -8.79 -22.02
N THR A 2 -11.78 -7.69 -22.75
CA THR A 2 -12.22 -7.67 -24.16
C THR A 2 -11.07 -7.42 -25.14
N GLY A 3 -9.90 -7.02 -24.65
CA GLY A 3 -8.70 -6.85 -25.47
C GLY A 3 -7.53 -6.21 -24.70
N VAL A 4 -6.46 -5.91 -25.43
CA VAL A 4 -5.25 -5.25 -24.95
C VAL A 4 -4.94 -4.07 -25.88
N LYS A 5 -4.45 -2.96 -25.33
CA LYS A 5 -3.99 -1.80 -26.12
C LYS A 5 -2.91 -2.18 -27.14
N PRO A 6 -2.77 -1.44 -28.25
CA PRO A 6 -1.62 -1.55 -29.14
C PRO A 6 -0.29 -1.45 -28.37
N VAL A 7 0.76 -2.10 -28.84
CA VAL A 7 2.04 -2.21 -28.12
C VAL A 7 2.64 -0.84 -27.81
N GLU A 8 2.60 0.09 -28.77
CA GLU A 8 3.14 1.44 -28.60
C GLU A 8 2.41 2.22 -27.50
N GLU A 9 1.07 2.20 -27.53
CA GLU A 9 0.24 2.80 -26.48
C GLU A 9 0.42 2.10 -25.13
N SER A 10 0.61 0.78 -25.14
CA SER A 10 0.82 -0.01 -23.94
C SER A 10 2.14 0.35 -23.26
N LEU A 11 3.22 0.58 -24.02
CA LEU A 11 4.52 0.99 -23.48
C LEU A 11 4.42 2.38 -22.81
N LEU A 12 3.78 3.33 -23.48
CA LEU A 12 3.56 4.67 -22.92
C LEU A 12 2.69 4.61 -21.67
N THR A 13 1.57 3.88 -21.73
CA THR A 13 0.65 3.67 -20.60
C THR A 13 1.38 3.03 -19.43
N PHE A 14 2.19 2.00 -19.68
CA PHE A 14 2.96 1.32 -18.66
C PHE A 14 3.95 2.26 -17.97
N GLY A 15 4.72 3.03 -18.75
CA GLY A 15 5.66 4.01 -18.22
C GLY A 15 4.98 5.06 -17.34
N MET A 16 3.83 5.58 -17.76
CA MET A 16 3.03 6.53 -16.97
C MET A 16 2.50 5.90 -15.69
N VAL A 17 1.97 4.67 -15.75
CA VAL A 17 1.49 3.93 -14.57
C VAL A 17 2.63 3.74 -13.58
N LEU A 18 3.80 3.27 -14.02
CA LEU A 18 4.95 3.07 -13.15
C LEU A 18 5.37 4.39 -12.47
N GLY A 19 5.56 5.45 -13.26
CA GLY A 19 6.08 6.74 -12.76
C GLY A 19 5.11 7.46 -11.82
N THR A 20 3.86 7.61 -12.24
CA THR A 20 2.84 8.33 -11.46
C THR A 20 2.58 7.65 -10.12
N PHE A 21 2.37 6.34 -10.13
CA PHE A 21 2.14 5.63 -8.88
C PHE A 21 3.39 5.51 -8.02
N PHE A 22 4.60 5.52 -8.60
CA PHE A 22 5.82 5.52 -7.79
C PHE A 22 5.92 6.80 -6.98
N ILE A 23 5.76 7.95 -7.63
CA ILE A 23 5.82 9.26 -6.96
C ILE A 23 4.72 9.37 -5.92
N GLY A 24 3.48 9.01 -6.28
CA GLY A 24 2.34 9.05 -5.37
C GLY A 24 2.53 8.17 -4.13
N SER A 25 2.84 6.89 -4.34
CA SER A 25 3.06 5.95 -3.23
C SER A 25 4.25 6.32 -2.36
N PHE A 26 5.37 6.77 -2.96
CA PHE A 26 6.56 7.17 -2.23
C PHE A 26 6.30 8.38 -1.33
N LEU A 27 5.70 9.45 -1.86
CA LEU A 27 5.39 10.65 -1.09
C LEU A 27 4.36 10.35 0.00
N ASN A 28 3.35 9.56 -0.31
CA ASN A 28 2.34 9.14 0.66
C ASN A 28 2.99 8.39 1.84
N ASP A 29 3.86 7.42 1.58
CA ASP A 29 4.53 6.66 2.65
C ASP A 29 5.56 7.48 3.42
N LEU A 30 6.26 8.37 2.73
CA LEU A 30 7.18 9.32 3.37
C LEU A 30 6.44 10.18 4.40
N ILE A 31 5.24 10.67 4.07
CA ILE A 31 4.45 11.52 4.98
C ILE A 31 3.77 10.66 6.06
N THR A 32 2.98 9.67 5.67
CA THR A 32 2.09 8.95 6.59
C THR A 32 2.81 7.91 7.45
N ARG A 33 4.04 7.53 7.11
CA ARG A 33 4.88 6.64 7.94
C ARG A 33 6.17 7.32 8.32
N GLY A 34 7.00 7.69 7.35
CA GLY A 34 8.34 8.22 7.61
C GLY A 34 8.33 9.41 8.55
N TYR A 35 7.58 10.46 8.19
CA TYR A 35 7.47 11.68 8.96
C TYR A 35 6.74 11.45 10.30
N ILE A 36 5.59 10.79 10.29
CA ILE A 36 4.80 10.52 11.51
C ILE A 36 5.63 9.74 12.55
N PHE A 37 6.31 8.66 12.16
CA PHE A 37 7.16 7.91 13.09
C PHE A 37 8.37 8.72 13.54
N ALA A 38 9.00 9.49 12.64
CA ALA A 38 10.15 10.32 13.01
C ALA A 38 9.81 11.35 14.08
N GLN A 39 8.64 12.00 13.96
CA GLN A 39 8.19 13.02 14.91
C GLN A 39 7.67 12.45 16.23
N LEU A 40 6.95 11.32 16.18
CA LEU A 40 6.20 10.84 17.35
C LEU A 40 6.90 9.75 18.16
N LYS A 41 7.97 9.11 17.63
CA LYS A 41 8.64 7.95 18.29
C LYS A 41 9.10 8.18 19.73
N ASN A 42 9.40 9.42 20.10
CA ASN A 42 9.87 9.78 21.45
C ASN A 42 8.76 10.42 22.31
N LEU A 43 7.59 10.67 21.73
CA LEU A 43 6.48 11.38 22.37
C LEU A 43 5.32 10.46 22.72
N LEU A 44 5.10 9.40 21.93
CA LEU A 44 3.95 8.51 22.06
C LEU A 44 4.37 7.03 22.05
N PRO A 45 3.64 6.17 22.78
CA PRO A 45 3.76 4.73 22.62
C PRO A 45 3.46 4.29 21.17
N VAL A 46 4.19 3.27 20.70
CA VAL A 46 4.08 2.75 19.33
C VAL A 46 2.64 2.49 18.85
N PRO A 47 1.73 1.90 19.66
CA PRO A 47 0.34 1.68 19.21
C PRO A 47 -0.40 2.97 18.81
N TRP A 48 -0.12 4.09 19.47
CA TRP A 48 -0.73 5.38 19.13
C TRP A 48 -0.16 5.96 17.83
N ILE A 49 1.14 5.80 17.60
CA ILE A 49 1.78 6.20 16.34
C ILE A 49 1.19 5.38 15.17
N PHE A 50 0.96 4.08 15.38
CA PHE A 50 0.25 3.23 14.43
C PHE A 50 -1.15 3.75 14.13
N ALA A 51 -1.95 4.03 15.16
CA ALA A 51 -3.31 4.52 14.99
C ALA A 51 -3.35 5.85 14.21
N ILE A 52 -2.44 6.78 14.51
CA ILE A 52 -2.33 8.07 13.81
C ILE A 52 -1.93 7.84 12.35
N SER A 53 -0.89 7.05 12.10
CA SER A 53 -0.40 6.73 10.75
C SER A 53 -1.50 6.12 9.86
N ILE A 54 -2.24 5.14 10.39
CA ILE A 54 -3.33 4.47 9.66
C ILE A 54 -4.50 5.43 9.42
N THR A 55 -4.86 6.22 10.43
CA THR A 55 -5.95 7.19 10.33
C THR A 55 -5.66 8.28 9.30
N VAL A 56 -4.45 8.85 9.31
CA VAL A 56 -4.05 9.86 8.32
C VAL A 56 -4.08 9.28 6.92
N TYR A 57 -3.59 8.05 6.73
CA TYR A 57 -3.66 7.37 5.44
C TYR A 57 -5.10 7.13 4.97
N ALA A 58 -5.97 6.65 5.86
CA ALA A 58 -7.37 6.42 5.52
C ALA A 58 -8.09 7.73 5.16
N PHE A 59 -7.82 8.82 5.88
CA PHE A 59 -8.40 10.13 5.56
C PHE A 59 -7.88 10.72 4.26
N ASP A 60 -6.59 10.58 3.96
CA ASP A 60 -6.02 10.96 2.67
C ASP A 60 -6.75 10.25 1.52
N TYR A 61 -6.98 8.94 1.67
CA TYR A 61 -7.72 8.17 0.67
C TYR A 61 -9.19 8.58 0.55
N ILE A 62 -9.88 8.79 1.69
CA ILE A 62 -11.28 9.27 1.70
C ILE A 62 -11.39 10.65 1.05
N TRP A 63 -10.40 11.51 1.26
CA TRP A 63 -10.36 12.84 0.63
C TRP A 63 -10.18 12.73 -0.89
N ASN A 64 -9.33 11.83 -1.36
CA ASN A 64 -9.03 11.67 -2.79
C ASN A 64 -10.14 10.94 -3.58
N GLU A 65 -10.63 9.82 -3.05
CA GLU A 65 -11.55 8.90 -3.74
C GLU A 65 -13.02 9.01 -3.27
N GLY A 66 -13.27 9.85 -2.27
CA GLY A 66 -14.58 9.97 -1.63
C GLY A 66 -14.86 8.87 -0.61
N PHE A 67 -15.88 9.12 0.22
CA PHE A 67 -16.27 8.19 1.27
C PHE A 67 -17.12 7.03 0.74
N SER A 68 -16.62 5.81 0.91
CA SER A 68 -17.42 4.59 0.85
C SER A 68 -16.96 3.62 1.93
N LEU A 69 -17.86 2.76 2.42
CA LEU A 69 -17.52 1.79 3.46
C LEU A 69 -16.41 0.83 2.98
N SER A 70 -16.53 0.37 1.72
CA SER A 70 -15.55 -0.53 1.11
C SER A 70 -14.17 0.15 0.96
N ASN A 71 -14.11 1.38 0.44
CA ASN A 71 -12.85 2.12 0.29
C ASN A 71 -12.22 2.44 1.64
N THR A 72 -13.02 2.79 2.64
CA THR A 72 -12.53 3.09 3.98
C THR A 72 -11.90 1.86 4.61
N GLN A 73 -12.58 0.71 4.54
CA GLN A 73 -12.04 -0.55 5.08
C GLN A 73 -10.78 -1.00 4.34
N PHE A 74 -10.78 -0.91 3.00
CA PHE A 74 -9.60 -1.16 2.18
C PHE A 74 -8.42 -0.30 2.63
N SER A 75 -8.65 1.00 2.79
CA SER A 75 -7.61 1.97 3.18
C SER A 75 -7.06 1.71 4.59
N VAL A 76 -7.93 1.35 5.53
CA VAL A 76 -7.50 1.00 6.90
C VAL A 76 -6.63 -0.26 6.90
N LEU A 77 -7.03 -1.32 6.19
CA LEU A 77 -6.29 -2.58 6.13
C LEU A 77 -4.97 -2.45 5.36
N LEU A 78 -4.98 -1.69 4.26
CA LEU A 78 -3.78 -1.37 3.52
C LEU A 78 -2.84 -0.50 4.38
N GLY A 79 -3.38 0.53 5.03
CA GLY A 79 -2.64 1.38 5.96
C GLY A 79 -1.98 0.57 7.07
N LEU A 80 -2.70 -0.38 7.67
CA LEU A 80 -2.18 -1.29 8.68
C LEU A 80 -1.02 -2.14 8.12
N SER A 81 -1.18 -2.69 6.92
CA SER A 81 -0.16 -3.50 6.24
C SER A 81 1.13 -2.72 6.00
N LEU A 82 1.01 -1.50 5.46
CA LEU A 82 2.14 -0.63 5.14
C LEU A 82 2.84 -0.14 6.41
N THR A 83 2.07 0.29 7.41
CA THR A 83 2.62 0.75 8.70
C THR A 83 3.32 -0.39 9.44
N TYR A 84 2.77 -1.61 9.41
CA TYR A 84 3.44 -2.77 9.98
C TYR A 84 4.74 -3.12 9.23
N ALA A 85 4.70 -3.14 7.89
CA ALA A 85 5.88 -3.39 7.07
C ALA A 85 6.99 -2.37 7.34
N PHE A 86 6.65 -1.08 7.42
CA PHE A 86 7.58 -0.01 7.77
C PHE A 86 8.16 -0.21 9.17
N TYR A 87 7.31 -0.40 10.19
CA TYR A 87 7.74 -0.55 11.57
C TYR A 87 8.72 -1.71 11.76
N LYS A 88 8.48 -2.84 11.07
CA LYS A 88 9.32 -4.03 11.19
C LYS A 88 10.61 -3.96 10.37
N SER A 89 10.58 -3.31 9.21
CA SER A 89 11.75 -3.21 8.32
C SER A 89 12.62 -1.99 8.60
N GLY A 90 12.08 -0.93 9.19
CA GLY A 90 12.72 0.39 9.29
C GLY A 90 12.92 1.08 7.93
N SER A 91 12.33 0.55 6.85
CA SER A 91 12.56 1.01 5.48
C SER A 91 11.30 1.59 4.86
N ILE A 92 11.39 2.85 4.42
CA ILE A 92 10.33 3.48 3.61
C ILE A 92 10.18 2.71 2.30
N GLY A 93 11.28 2.25 1.70
CA GLY A 93 11.27 1.50 0.45
C GLY A 93 10.48 0.19 0.53
N ALA A 94 10.45 -0.47 1.69
CA ALA A 94 9.65 -1.68 1.87
C ALA A 94 8.14 -1.39 1.84
N ALA A 95 7.69 -0.33 2.52
CA ALA A 95 6.30 0.12 2.47
C ALA A 95 5.94 0.60 1.05
N THR A 96 6.78 1.46 0.47
CA THR A 96 6.57 1.99 -0.88
C THR A 96 6.56 0.91 -1.93
N GLY A 97 7.40 -0.12 -1.85
CA GLY A 97 7.36 -1.23 -2.80
C GLY A 97 6.01 -1.96 -2.80
N ILE A 98 5.45 -2.23 -1.62
CA ILE A 98 4.13 -2.88 -1.49
C ILE A 98 3.02 -1.96 -2.03
N HIS A 99 3.03 -0.70 -1.60
CA HIS A 99 2.03 0.29 -1.99
C HIS A 99 2.06 0.57 -3.49
N TRP A 100 3.26 0.78 -4.04
CA TRP A 100 3.49 1.03 -5.46
C TRP A 100 3.08 -0.18 -6.31
N GLY A 101 3.47 -1.39 -5.93
CA GLY A 101 3.10 -2.60 -6.67
C GLY A 101 1.58 -2.79 -6.77
N LEU A 102 0.85 -2.53 -5.67
CA LEU A 102 -0.61 -2.56 -5.68
C LEU A 102 -1.20 -1.53 -6.65
N ASN A 103 -0.69 -0.30 -6.59
CA ASN A 103 -1.14 0.80 -7.44
C ASN A 103 -0.80 0.58 -8.92
N VAL A 104 0.35 -0.02 -9.22
CA VAL A 104 0.71 -0.43 -10.59
C VAL A 104 -0.29 -1.47 -11.09
N CYS A 105 -0.58 -2.52 -10.29
CA CYS A 105 -1.60 -3.50 -10.64
C CYS A 105 -2.93 -2.81 -10.94
N TYR A 106 -3.40 -1.90 -10.09
CA TYR A 106 -4.60 -1.11 -10.34
C TYR A 106 -4.52 -0.31 -11.65
N GLY A 107 -3.41 0.40 -11.89
CA GLY A 107 -3.18 1.22 -13.07
C GLY A 107 -3.15 0.46 -14.39
N LEU A 108 -2.69 -0.79 -14.39
CA LEU A 108 -2.73 -1.63 -15.58
C LEU A 108 -4.16 -1.89 -16.07
N PHE A 109 -5.14 -1.87 -15.17
CA PHE A 109 -6.56 -2.05 -15.52
C PHE A 109 -7.31 -0.73 -15.69
N ASN A 110 -7.00 0.29 -14.87
CA ASN A 110 -7.84 1.50 -14.76
C ASN A 110 -7.11 2.79 -15.19
N GLY A 111 -5.84 2.70 -15.60
CA GLY A 111 -4.99 3.86 -15.88
C GLY A 111 -4.61 4.64 -14.61
N THR A 112 -3.95 5.78 -14.78
CA THR A 112 -3.47 6.60 -13.65
C THR A 112 -4.55 7.45 -12.99
N LEU A 113 -5.69 7.66 -13.67
CA LEU A 113 -6.79 8.53 -13.22
C LEU A 113 -8.12 7.76 -13.03
N GLY A 114 -8.11 6.43 -13.08
CA GLY A 114 -9.33 5.63 -12.91
C GLY A 114 -10.34 5.77 -14.05
N GLN A 115 -9.86 6.06 -15.26
CA GLN A 115 -10.69 6.33 -16.44
C GLN A 115 -10.97 5.05 -17.25
N ASP A 116 -12.15 4.97 -17.86
CA ASP A 116 -12.50 3.85 -18.73
C ASP A 116 -11.52 3.76 -19.92
N ASN A 117 -11.05 2.54 -20.19
CA ASN A 117 -9.99 2.27 -21.17
C ASN A 117 -8.67 3.04 -20.92
N GLY A 118 -8.44 3.53 -19.69
CA GLY A 118 -7.19 4.17 -19.28
C GLY A 118 -6.03 3.19 -19.15
N GLY A 119 -6.31 1.97 -18.69
CA GLY A 119 -5.32 0.91 -18.52
C GLY A 119 -4.88 0.26 -19.83
N ILE A 120 -3.99 -0.73 -19.72
CA ILE A 120 -3.51 -1.55 -20.85
C ILE A 120 -4.56 -2.61 -21.22
N PHE A 121 -5.31 -3.09 -20.23
CA PHE A 121 -6.34 -4.10 -20.42
C PHE A 121 -7.73 -3.48 -20.58
N TYR A 122 -8.39 -3.77 -21.70
CA TYR A 122 -9.77 -3.33 -21.90
C TYR A 122 -10.75 -4.17 -21.08
N ARG A 123 -11.64 -3.50 -20.34
CA ARG A 123 -12.77 -4.12 -19.65
C ARG A 123 -14.06 -3.78 -20.40
N SER A 124 -14.88 -4.80 -20.64
CA SER A 124 -16.30 -4.59 -20.90
C SER A 124 -16.97 -4.14 -19.61
N GLU A 125 -17.61 -2.99 -19.61
CA GLU A 125 -18.55 -2.59 -18.57
C GLU A 125 -19.68 -3.62 -18.50
N HIS A 126 -19.62 -4.52 -17.53
CA HIS A 126 -20.79 -5.28 -17.12
C HIS A 126 -21.20 -4.73 -15.77
N HIS A 127 -22.21 -3.86 -15.80
CA HIS A 127 -22.87 -3.24 -14.63
C HIS A 127 -23.70 -4.24 -13.79
N HIS A 128 -23.22 -5.47 -13.63
CA HIS A 128 -23.79 -6.41 -12.67
C HIS A 128 -22.81 -6.57 -11.51
N SER A 129 -23.05 -5.84 -10.43
CA SER A 129 -22.40 -6.09 -9.15
C SER A 129 -22.88 -7.44 -8.62
N SER A 130 -22.08 -8.48 -8.83
CA SER A 130 -22.28 -9.74 -8.12
C SER A 130 -21.73 -9.61 -6.71
N PHE A 131 -22.36 -10.30 -5.75
CA PHE A 131 -21.87 -10.38 -4.37
C PHE A 131 -20.39 -10.81 -4.28
N LEU A 132 -19.94 -11.66 -5.21
CA LEU A 132 -18.52 -12.06 -5.33
C LEU A 132 -17.61 -10.88 -5.70
N LEU A 133 -18.05 -10.01 -6.61
CA LEU A 133 -17.27 -8.85 -7.02
C LEU A 133 -17.11 -7.83 -5.88
N GLU A 134 -18.17 -7.62 -5.10
CA GLU A 134 -18.12 -6.78 -3.89
C GLU A 134 -17.24 -7.42 -2.80
N SER A 135 -17.29 -8.75 -2.67
CA SER A 135 -16.46 -9.50 -1.72
C SER A 135 -14.96 -9.39 -2.01
N ILE A 136 -14.58 -9.25 -3.28
CA ILE A 136 -13.17 -9.08 -3.69
C ILE A 136 -12.54 -7.82 -3.07
N GLY A 137 -13.32 -6.73 -2.92
CA GLY A 137 -12.86 -5.49 -2.29
C GLY A 137 -12.41 -5.68 -0.84
N TYR A 138 -12.93 -6.69 -0.15
CA TYR A 138 -12.58 -7.02 1.24
C TYR A 138 -11.51 -8.12 1.33
N ILE A 139 -11.54 -9.09 0.41
CA ILE A 139 -10.61 -10.23 0.42
C ILE A 139 -9.18 -9.78 0.08
N ILE A 140 -9.01 -8.89 -0.91
CA ILE A 140 -7.68 -8.45 -1.35
C ILE A 140 -6.87 -7.81 -0.20
N PRO A 141 -7.40 -6.81 0.54
CA PRO A 141 -6.66 -6.20 1.66
C PRO A 141 -6.31 -7.18 2.77
N ILE A 142 -7.22 -8.11 3.07
CA ILE A 142 -7.00 -9.14 4.09
C ILE A 142 -5.86 -10.07 3.66
N LEU A 143 -5.88 -10.54 2.41
CA LEU A 143 -4.82 -11.39 1.86
C LEU A 143 -3.48 -10.66 1.81
N MET A 144 -3.48 -9.37 1.45
CA MET A 144 -2.28 -8.54 1.49
C MET A 144 -1.72 -8.45 2.91
N PHE A 145 -2.55 -8.12 3.89
CA PHE A 145 -2.13 -8.04 5.28
C PHE A 145 -1.57 -9.39 5.77
N ALA A 146 -2.27 -10.49 5.49
CA ALA A 146 -1.81 -11.84 5.83
C ALA A 146 -0.46 -12.18 5.17
N THR A 147 -0.26 -11.77 3.92
CA THR A 147 1.00 -11.97 3.18
C THR A 147 2.14 -11.19 3.83
N VAL A 148 1.92 -9.92 4.19
CA VAL A 148 2.92 -9.11 4.90
C VAL A 148 3.30 -9.76 6.24
N LEU A 149 2.32 -10.29 6.98
CA LEU A 149 2.58 -11.02 8.22
C LEU A 149 3.39 -12.31 7.98
N ALA A 150 3.04 -13.09 6.95
CA ALA A 150 3.68 -14.36 6.63
C ALA A 150 5.13 -14.16 6.15
N VAL A 151 5.34 -13.31 5.15
CA VAL A 151 6.67 -12.94 4.62
C VAL A 151 7.51 -12.32 5.73
N GLY A 152 6.89 -11.43 6.50
CA GLY A 152 7.54 -10.84 7.66
C GLY A 152 8.03 -11.89 8.65
N LYS A 153 7.17 -12.84 9.03
CA LYS A 153 7.55 -13.92 9.93
C LYS A 153 8.75 -14.73 9.38
N MET A 154 8.77 -15.03 8.08
CA MET A 154 9.87 -15.78 7.46
C MET A 154 11.18 -15.00 7.40
N ILE A 155 11.14 -13.73 6.98
CA ILE A 155 12.33 -12.88 6.88
C ILE A 155 12.89 -12.60 8.29
N TRP A 156 12.04 -12.24 9.24
CA TRP A 156 12.48 -11.89 10.59
C TRP A 156 12.80 -13.10 11.47
N SER A 157 12.21 -14.29 11.23
CA SER A 157 12.67 -15.50 11.92
C SER A 157 14.07 -15.92 11.46
N SER A 158 14.42 -15.62 10.21
CA SER A 158 15.74 -15.93 9.64
C SER A 158 16.83 -14.94 10.10
N GLY A 159 16.45 -13.75 10.57
CA GLY A 159 17.36 -12.70 11.05
C GLY A 159 17.75 -12.76 12.54
N LYS A 160 17.37 -13.82 13.28
CA LYS A 160 17.61 -13.95 14.74
C LYS A 160 19.07 -14.19 15.17
N ASN A 161 20.06 -13.89 14.31
CA ASN A 161 21.50 -13.93 14.64
C ASN A 161 22.14 -12.52 14.64
N ILE A 162 21.48 -11.52 15.23
CA ILE A 162 22.15 -10.25 15.55
C ILE A 162 22.55 -10.30 17.03
N PRO A 163 23.85 -10.37 17.36
CA PRO A 163 24.30 -10.39 18.75
C PRO A 163 23.83 -9.11 19.44
N ALA A 164 23.28 -9.25 20.65
CA ALA A 164 22.95 -8.11 21.50
C ALA A 164 24.18 -7.21 21.64
N GLN A 165 24.02 -5.92 21.33
CA GLN A 165 25.00 -4.91 21.69
C GLN A 165 25.10 -4.89 23.22
N ASN A 166 26.20 -5.43 23.75
CA ASN A 166 26.59 -5.25 25.14
C ASN A 166 26.84 -3.75 25.36
N SER A 167 25.85 -3.04 25.89
CA SER A 167 26.09 -1.76 26.55
C SER A 167 26.69 -2.05 27.93
N THR A 168 27.98 -2.32 27.96
CA THR A 168 28.76 -2.20 29.20
C THR A 168 28.74 -0.74 29.62
N HIS A 169 28.13 -0.52 30.78
CA HIS A 169 28.37 0.63 31.65
C HIS A 169 29.87 0.95 31.71
N ALA A 170 30.23 2.20 31.48
CA ALA A 170 31.40 2.81 32.08
C ALA A 170 30.95 4.16 32.64
N MET A 171 31.15 4.27 33.96
CA MET A 171 30.97 5.45 34.80
C MET A 171 31.82 6.63 34.32
#